data_AF-A0A5P0YZ86-F1
#
_entry.id   AF-A0A5P0YZ86-F1
#
_cell.length_a   1.000
_cell.length_b   1.000
_cell.length_c   1.000
_cell.angle_alpha   90.00
_cell.angle_beta   90.00
_cell.angle_gamma   90.00
#
_symmetry.space_group_name_H-M   'P 1'
#
loop_
_entity.id
_entity.type
_entity.pdbx_description
1 polymer ?
#
loop_
_entity_poly.entity_id
_entity_poly.type
_entity_poly.pdbx_seq_one_letter_code
_entity_poly.pdbx_strand_id
1 'polypeptide(L)'
;MNNEARIKGYRDDVGFLGTSCMFLARDLFERLEGFDVFYDPTCFEDTDICFQVKKAGYSVAFRDLAGVRHQPHQTTGASEGSERYKQLFNRNAAYFRDKWKGYPEFFVDLKSWH
;
A
#
# COMPACT_ATOMS: atom_id res chain seq x y z
N MET A 1 7.42 8.56 16.66
CA MET A 1 6.03 8.10 16.88
C MET A 1 5.30 9.14 17.71
N ASN A 2 4.05 9.47 17.39
CA ASN A 2 3.23 10.33 18.26
C ASN A 2 2.93 9.61 19.59
N ASN A 3 2.52 10.35 20.63
CA ASN A 3 2.32 9.77 21.97
C ASN A 3 1.29 8.64 21.98
N GLU A 4 0.23 8.76 21.19
CA GLU A 4 -0.80 7.73 21.04
C GLU A 4 -0.21 6.42 20.51
N ALA A 5 0.61 6.49 19.47
CA ALA A 5 1.27 5.33 18.90
C ALA A 5 2.33 4.73 19.84
N ARG A 6 2.91 5.50 20.77
CA ARG A 6 3.78 4.94 21.81
C ARG A 6 3.00 4.12 22.85
N ILE A 7 1.76 4.52 23.16
CA ILE A 7 0.89 3.82 24.12
C ILE A 7 0.26 2.59 23.47
N LYS A 8 -0.33 2.73 22.27
CA LYS A 8 -0.86 1.61 21.48
C LYS A 8 0.27 0.67 21.07
N GLY A 9 1.40 1.27 20.75
CA GLY A 9 2.61 0.68 20.20
C GLY A 9 2.64 0.54 18.67
N TYR A 10 1.53 0.79 17.93
CA TYR A 10 1.49 0.92 16.45
C TYR A 10 0.95 2.29 16.06
N ARG A 11 1.19 2.66 14.81
CA ARG A 11 0.47 3.70 14.07
C ARG A 11 -0.59 3.09 13.16
N ASP A 12 -1.83 3.57 13.24
CA ASP A 12 -2.93 3.21 12.33
C ASP A 12 -3.40 4.42 11.49
N ASP A 13 -2.65 5.52 11.56
CA ASP A 13 -2.79 6.77 10.81
C ASP A 13 -1.85 6.75 9.59
N VAL A 14 -1.87 5.65 8.84
CA VAL A 14 -1.04 5.44 7.65
C VAL A 14 -1.91 5.18 6.44
N GLY A 15 -1.58 5.83 5.32
CA GLY A 15 -2.31 5.67 4.05
C GLY A 15 -2.18 4.25 3.49
N PHE A 16 -0.95 3.73 3.46
CA PHE A 16 -0.61 2.40 2.98
C PHE A 16 0.74 1.94 3.55
N LEU A 17 1.07 0.67 3.35
CA LEU A 17 2.36 0.07 3.67
C LEU A 17 2.91 -0.60 2.42
N GLY A 18 4.24 -0.58 2.25
CA GLY A 18 4.87 -1.40 1.23
C GLY A 18 4.80 -2.89 1.59
N THR A 19 4.53 -3.76 0.62
CA THR A 19 4.35 -5.21 0.89
C THR A 19 5.65 -5.94 1.19
N SER A 20 6.81 -5.30 0.95
CA SER A 20 8.14 -5.83 1.31
C SER A 20 8.31 -6.22 2.78
N CYS A 21 7.44 -5.73 3.67
CA CYS A 21 7.40 -6.09 5.09
C CYS A 21 5.98 -5.98 5.66
N MET A 22 5.03 -6.70 5.06
CA MET A 22 3.62 -6.71 5.48
C MET A 22 3.20 -8.09 6.03
N PHE A 23 2.43 -8.09 7.11
CA PHE A 23 1.73 -9.26 7.61
C PHE A 23 0.22 -9.08 7.41
N LEU A 24 -0.44 -10.07 6.82
CA LEU A 24 -1.88 -10.11 6.61
C LEU A 24 -2.41 -11.48 7.02
N ALA A 25 -3.58 -11.51 7.66
CA ALA A 25 -4.23 -12.78 8.00
C ALA A 25 -4.54 -13.55 6.70
N ARG A 26 -4.26 -14.86 6.69
CA ARG A 26 -4.35 -15.67 5.47
C ARG A 26 -5.77 -15.71 4.91
N ASP A 27 -6.75 -15.87 5.79
CA ASP A 27 -8.18 -15.86 5.45
C ASP A 27 -8.62 -14.52 4.85
N LEU A 28 -8.10 -13.41 5.38
CA LEU A 28 -8.31 -12.09 4.79
C LEU A 28 -7.67 -11.99 3.40
N PHE A 29 -6.41 -12.42 3.23
CA PHE A 29 -5.74 -12.41 1.92
C PHE A 29 -6.51 -13.22 0.86
N GLU A 30 -6.97 -14.42 1.23
CA GLU A 30 -7.78 -15.27 0.35
C GLU A 30 -9.14 -14.63 0.02
N ARG A 31 -9.79 -13.99 0.99
CA ARG A 31 -11.04 -13.24 0.77
C ARG A 31 -10.87 -12.03 -0.14
N LEU A 32 -9.69 -11.42 -0.14
CA LEU A 32 -9.34 -10.31 -1.02
C LEU A 32 -8.96 -10.76 -2.43
N GLU A 33 -8.88 -12.07 -2.69
CA GLU A 33 -8.39 -12.65 -3.95
C GLU A 33 -6.92 -12.30 -4.27
N GLY A 34 -6.16 -11.90 -3.24
CA GLY A 34 -4.74 -11.59 -3.34
C GLY A 34 -4.42 -10.28 -4.06
N PHE A 35 -3.28 -10.26 -4.76
CA PHE A 35 -2.84 -9.08 -5.53
C PHE A 35 -3.55 -8.99 -6.87
N ASP A 36 -3.97 -7.79 -7.24
CA ASP A 36 -4.53 -7.52 -8.56
C ASP A 36 -3.43 -7.58 -9.63
N VAL A 37 -3.53 -8.58 -10.51
CA VAL A 37 -2.54 -8.86 -11.56
C VAL A 37 -2.45 -7.75 -12.61
N PHE A 38 -3.39 -6.80 -12.66
CA PHE A 38 -3.28 -5.62 -13.53
C PHE A 38 -2.03 -4.78 -13.23
N TYR A 39 -1.56 -4.79 -11.98
CA TYR A 39 -0.38 -4.03 -11.57
C TYR A 39 0.94 -4.65 -12.00
N ASP A 40 0.94 -5.87 -12.53
CA ASP A 40 2.15 -6.52 -13.05
C ASP A 40 2.78 -5.66 -14.18
N PRO A 41 4.11 -5.40 -14.15
CA PRO A 41 5.12 -5.92 -13.22
C PRO A 41 5.49 -4.99 -12.04
N THR A 42 4.82 -3.84 -11.86
CA THR A 42 5.27 -2.83 -10.88
C THR A 42 4.21 -1.79 -10.55
N CYS A 43 4.31 -1.22 -9.36
CA CYS A 43 3.59 -0.04 -8.88
C CYS A 43 2.10 -0.24 -8.63
N PHE A 44 1.66 0.37 -7.53
CA PHE A 44 0.28 0.43 -7.03
C PHE A 44 -0.27 -0.88 -6.46
N GLU A 45 0.44 -2.01 -6.57
CA GLU A 45 0.10 -3.28 -5.94
C GLU A 45 0.05 -3.17 -4.40
N ASP A 46 1.03 -2.46 -3.82
CA ASP A 46 1.13 -2.21 -2.38
C ASP A 46 -0.04 -1.36 -1.87
N THR A 47 -0.33 -0.28 -2.59
CA THR A 47 -1.39 0.66 -2.24
C THR A 47 -2.77 0.02 -2.44
N ASP A 48 -2.93 -0.74 -3.52
CA ASP A 48 -4.18 -1.42 -3.85
C ASP A 48 -4.56 -2.43 -2.78
N ILE A 49 -3.65 -3.32 -2.36
CA ILE A 49 -3.97 -4.29 -1.31
C ILE A 49 -4.28 -3.61 0.03
N CYS A 50 -3.62 -2.49 0.35
CA CYS A 50 -3.97 -1.68 1.52
C CYS A 50 -5.40 -1.14 1.44
N PHE A 51 -5.83 -0.67 0.27
CA PHE A 51 -7.19 -0.15 0.07
C PHE A 51 -8.22 -1.28 0.07
N GLN A 52 -7.87 -2.46 -0.44
CA GLN A 52 -8.69 -3.67 -0.31
C GLN A 52 -8.92 -4.05 1.15
N VAL A 53 -7.86 -4.02 1.98
CA VAL A 53 -7.95 -4.23 3.43
C VAL A 53 -8.87 -3.20 4.10
N LYS A 54 -8.72 -1.92 3.77
CA LYS A 54 -9.60 -0.84 4.27
C LYS A 54 -11.06 -1.07 3.88
N LYS A 55 -11.32 -1.40 2.61
CA LYS A 55 -12.67 -1.72 2.10
C LYS A 55 -13.29 -2.93 2.79
N ALA A 56 -12.49 -3.91 3.22
CA ALA A 56 -12.94 -5.06 3.99
C ALA A 56 -13.24 -4.75 5.47
N GLY A 57 -13.07 -3.49 5.92
CA GLY A 57 -13.37 -3.03 7.27
C GLY A 57 -12.19 -3.16 8.25
N TYR A 58 -10.98 -3.42 7.75
CA TYR A 58 -9.77 -3.54 8.57
C TYR A 58 -8.90 -2.28 8.49
N SER A 59 -8.07 -2.06 9.50
CA SER A 59 -7.09 -0.97 9.51
C SER A 59 -5.73 -1.44 9.00
N VAL A 60 -5.00 -0.54 8.34
CA VAL A 60 -3.59 -0.74 7.99
C VAL A 60 -2.75 -0.09 9.09
N ALA A 61 -1.78 -0.82 9.66
CA ALA A 61 -1.02 -0.35 10.80
C ALA A 61 0.49 -0.63 10.69
N PHE A 62 1.30 0.36 11.08
CA PHE A 62 2.75 0.31 11.12
C PHE A 62 3.27 0.07 12.54
N ARG A 63 4.19 -0.89 12.70
CA ARG A 63 4.96 -1.16 13.93
C ARG A 63 6.45 -1.02 13.62
N ASP A 64 7.21 -0.37 14.49
CA ASP A 64 8.66 -0.17 14.34
C ASP A 64 9.51 -1.26 15.02
N LEU A 65 8.89 -2.31 15.56
CA LEU A 65 9.56 -3.37 16.32
C LEU A 65 10.35 -4.36 15.45
N ALA A 66 10.08 -4.42 14.14
CA ALA A 66 10.80 -5.24 13.19
C ALA A 66 10.89 -4.50 11.85
N GLY A 67 12.07 -4.48 11.25
CA GLY A 67 12.33 -3.82 9.97
C GLY A 67 13.06 -4.75 9.01
N VAL A 68 12.58 -4.81 7.78
CA VAL A 68 13.29 -5.45 6.67
C VAL A 68 13.94 -4.35 5.84
N ARG A 69 15.22 -4.53 5.50
CA ARG A 69 15.89 -3.65 4.54
C ARG A 69 15.39 -3.99 3.14
N HIS A 70 14.51 -3.16 2.60
CA HIS A 70 14.11 -3.25 1.21
C HIS A 70 15.20 -2.59 0.32
N GLN A 71 15.77 -3.35 -0.62
CA GLN A 71 16.61 -2.81 -1.69
C GLN A 71 15.75 -2.60 -2.93
N PRO A 72 15.30 -1.37 -3.20
CA PRO A 72 14.35 -1.11 -4.27
C PRO A 72 15.00 -1.33 -5.65
N HIS A 73 14.20 -1.65 -6.66
CA HIS A 73 14.57 -1.71 -8.09
C HIS A 73 15.55 -2.83 -8.53
N GLN A 74 15.77 -3.87 -7.73
CA GLN A 74 16.65 -4.99 -8.12
C GLN A 74 16.04 -5.95 -9.15
N THR A 75 14.70 -6.10 -9.20
CA THR A 75 14.03 -7.18 -9.95
C THR A 75 13.30 -6.73 -11.21
N THR A 76 12.84 -5.48 -11.30
CA THR A 76 11.97 -5.04 -12.42
C THR A 76 12.73 -4.56 -13.65
N GLY A 77 14.07 -4.37 -13.57
CA GLY A 77 14.85 -3.75 -14.65
C GLY A 77 14.36 -2.35 -15.03
N ALA A 78 13.43 -1.80 -14.24
CA ALA A 78 12.88 -0.48 -14.38
C ALA A 78 13.93 0.48 -13.85
N SER A 79 14.73 1.03 -14.76
CA SER A 79 15.42 2.27 -14.43
C SER A 79 14.33 3.32 -14.21
N GLU A 80 14.33 3.96 -13.05
CA GLU A 80 13.36 5.01 -12.64
C GLU A 80 13.26 6.18 -13.65
N GLY A 81 14.09 6.21 -14.70
CA GLY A 81 14.04 7.19 -15.79
C GLY A 81 13.59 6.67 -17.17
N SER A 82 13.35 5.37 -17.36
CA SER A 82 13.00 4.84 -18.68
C SER A 82 11.57 5.23 -19.10
N GLU A 83 11.38 5.45 -20.41
CA GLU A 83 10.06 5.75 -20.97
C GLU A 83 9.05 4.61 -20.73
N ARG A 84 9.54 3.36 -20.80
CA ARG A 84 8.75 2.17 -20.47
C ARG A 84 8.23 2.21 -19.03
N TYR A 85 9.06 2.58 -18.06
CA TYR A 85 8.63 2.68 -16.67
C TYR A 85 7.57 3.77 -16.48
N LYS A 86 7.75 4.95 -17.10
CA LYS A 86 6.77 6.04 -17.04
C LYS A 86 5.42 5.61 -17.62
N GLN A 87 5.42 4.88 -18.74
CA GLN A 87 4.19 4.37 -19.35
C GLN A 87 3.47 3.37 -18.42
N LEU A 88 4.21 2.43 -17.82
CA LEU A 88 3.65 1.48 -16.85
C LEU A 88 3.09 2.21 -15.61
N PHE A 89 3.84 3.15 -15.05
CA PHE A 89 3.41 3.96 -13.92
C PHE A 89 2.11 4.71 -14.25
N ASN A 90 2.04 5.40 -15.39
CA ASN A 90 0.86 6.16 -15.79
C ASN A 90 -0.36 5.26 -16.03
N ARG A 91 -0.17 4.11 -16.68
CA ARG A 91 -1.21 3.09 -16.87
C ARG A 91 -1.78 2.64 -15.52
N ASN A 92 -0.90 2.24 -14.60
CA ASN A 92 -1.31 1.71 -13.29
C ASN A 92 -1.91 2.80 -12.41
N ALA A 93 -1.40 4.03 -12.46
CA ALA A 93 -1.96 5.17 -11.75
C ALA A 93 -3.37 5.52 -12.23
N ALA A 94 -3.62 5.47 -13.54
CA ALA A 94 -4.94 5.72 -14.10
C ALA A 94 -5.95 4.65 -13.66
N TYR A 95 -5.57 3.37 -13.74
CA TYR A 95 -6.38 2.26 -13.27
C TYR A 95 -6.66 2.34 -11.75
N PHE A 96 -5.64 2.59 -10.94
CA PHE A 96 -5.78 2.75 -9.49
C PHE A 96 -6.77 3.87 -9.12
N ARG A 97 -6.62 5.04 -9.75
CA ARG A 97 -7.55 6.16 -9.52
C ARG A 97 -8.98 5.80 -9.89
N ASP A 98 -9.19 5.13 -11.02
CA ASP A 98 -10.54 4.75 -11.45
C ASP A 98 -11.17 3.68 -10.55
N LYS A 99 -10.40 2.65 -10.16
CA LYS A 99 -10.82 1.57 -9.24
C LYS A 99 -11.26 2.11 -7.88
N TRP A 100 -10.56 3.11 -7.35
CA TRP A 100 -10.76 3.61 -5.99
C TRP A 100 -11.47 4.97 -5.89
N LYS A 101 -11.93 5.56 -7.01
CA LYS A 101 -12.61 6.88 -7.02
C LYS A 101 -13.81 6.99 -6.07
N GLY A 102 -14.45 5.86 -5.74
CA GLY A 102 -15.58 5.80 -4.81
C GLY A 102 -15.21 5.82 -3.32
N TYR A 103 -13.91 5.81 -3.00
CA TYR A 103 -13.38 5.80 -1.63
C TYR A 103 -12.37 6.94 -1.42
N PRO A 104 -12.77 8.22 -1.61
CA PRO A 104 -11.87 9.37 -1.47
C PRO A 104 -11.19 9.43 -0.10
N GLU A 105 -11.83 8.92 0.96
CA GLU A 105 -11.31 8.83 2.31
C GLU A 105 -10.06 7.94 2.42
N PHE A 106 -9.90 6.93 1.55
CA PHE A 106 -8.71 6.07 1.58
C PHE A 106 -7.44 6.80 1.14
N PHE A 107 -7.59 7.86 0.34
CA PHE A 107 -6.49 8.71 -0.11
C PHE A 107 -6.03 9.70 0.97
N VAL A 108 -6.84 9.90 2.01
CA VAL A 108 -6.62 10.90 3.06
C VAL A 108 -6.64 10.21 4.41
N ASP A 109 -5.53 9.56 4.77
CA ASP A 109 -5.28 9.19 6.16
C ASP A 109 -4.18 10.08 6.75
N LEU A 110 -4.54 11.34 6.89
CA LEU A 110 -4.01 12.23 7.91
C LEU A 110 -5.11 12.29 8.96
N LYS A 111 -5.19 11.32 9.88
CA LYS A 111 -5.90 11.57 11.15
C LYS A 111 -5.33 12.88 11.66
N SER A 112 -6.19 13.89 11.58
CA SER A 112 -5.93 15.33 11.72
C SER A 112 -4.65 15.68 12.47
N TRP A 113 -3.78 16.47 11.84
CA TRP A 113 -2.73 17.24 12.51
C TRP A 113 -3.34 18.34 13.39
N HIS A 114 -4.11 17.93 14.40
CA HIS A 114 -4.66 18.79 15.45
C HIS A 114 -4.25 18.22 16.80
#